data_AF-A0A9Q1BPX8-F1
#
_entry.id   AF-A0A9Q1BPX8-F1
#
_cell.length_a   1.000
_cell.length_b   1.000
_cell.length_c   1.000
_cell.angle_alpha   90.00
_cell.angle_beta   90.00
_cell.angle_gamma   90.00
#
_symmetry.space_group_name_H-M   'P 1'
#
loop_
_entity.id
_entity.type
_entity.pdbx_description
1 polymer ?
#
loop_
_entity_poly.entity_id
_entity_poly.type
_entity_poly.pdbx_seq_one_letter_code
_entity_poly.pdbx_strand_id
1 'polypeptide(L)' 'MLQVNIRKRRLRSSYPSSYPLVEPYTRYVSFADRSFSVYAPKIWNKFLEYIKDSNYEIFKSLLKAHLFHEAYQQ' A
#
# COMPACT_ATOMS: atom_id res chain seq x y z
N MET A 1 6.41 -9.06 -0.30
CA MET A 1 6.43 -8.14 0.87
C MET A 1 6.29 -6.72 0.34
N LEU A 2 5.45 -5.86 0.94
CA LEU A 2 5.25 -4.47 0.46
C LEU A 2 6.52 -3.64 0.72
N GLN A 3 7.04 -2.99 -0.31
CA GLN A 3 8.26 -2.18 -0.21
C GLN A 3 7.94 -0.70 -0.28
N VAL A 4 8.46 0.06 0.68
CA VAL A 4 8.36 1.52 0.69
C VAL A 4 9.33 2.07 -0.35
N ASN A 5 8.89 3.06 -1.14
CA ASN A 5 9.77 3.73 -2.08
C ASN A 5 10.70 4.69 -1.34
N ILE A 6 11.87 4.20 -0.93
CA ILE A 6 12.90 5.02 -0.29
C ILE A 6 13.71 5.70 -1.40
N ARG A 7 13.43 6.98 -1.67
CA ARG A 7 14.23 7.76 -2.63
C ARG A 7 15.64 7.98 -2.05
N LYS A 8 16.68 7.46 -2.72
CA LYS A 8 18.08 7.47 -2.25
C LYS A 8 18.74 8.86 -2.13
N ARG A 9 18.11 9.92 -2.64
CA ARG A 9 18.62 11.31 -2.55
C ARG A 9 17.45 12.25 -2.33
N ARG A 10 17.24 12.67 -1.08
CA ARG A 10 16.28 13.74 -0.72
C ARG A 10 16.72 14.48 0.53
N LEU A 11 16.42 15.77 0.58
CA LEU A 11 16.63 16.62 1.75
C LEU A 11 15.60 16.29 2.84
N ARG A 12 15.97 16.43 4.12
CA ARG A 12 15.10 16.13 5.27
C ARG A 12 13.81 16.97 5.31
N SER A 13 13.83 18.19 4.77
CA SER A 13 12.64 19.03 4.61
C SER A 13 11.72 18.59 3.47
N SER A 14 12.19 17.70 2.60
CA SER A 14 11.41 17.13 1.50
C SER A 14 10.69 15.85 1.88
N TYR A 15 10.63 15.49 3.17
CA TYR A 15 9.80 14.38 3.63
C TYR A 15 8.35 14.70 3.25
N PRO A 16 7.73 13.94 2.34
CA PRO A 16 6.28 13.94 2.30
C PRO A 16 5.81 13.31 3.60
N SER A 17 4.75 13.84 4.21
CA SER A 17 4.17 13.25 5.43
C SER A 17 3.74 11.79 5.20
N SER A 18 3.58 11.43 3.92
CA SER A 18 3.24 10.11 3.46
C SER A 18 4.30 9.45 2.57
N TYR A 19 4.66 8.20 2.87
CA TYR A 19 5.52 7.38 2.01
C TYR A 19 4.71 6.59 0.98
N PRO A 20 4.84 6.87 -0.33
CA PRO A 20 4.24 6.04 -1.36
C PRO A 20 4.91 4.66 -1.39
N LEU A 21 4.09 3.63 -1.58
CA LEU A 21 4.57 2.26 -1.75
C LEU A 21 4.99 2.04 -3.20
N VAL A 22 5.96 1.17 -3.41
CA VAL A 22 6.33 0.73 -4.77
C VAL A 22 5.15 -0.05 -5.34
N GLU A 23 4.55 0.49 -6.40
CA GLU A 23 3.50 -0.20 -7.14
C GLU A 23 4.16 -1.20 -8.11
N PRO A 24 3.95 -2.52 -7.95
CA PRO A 24 4.48 -3.50 -8.87
C PRO A 24 3.73 -3.41 -10.21
N TYR A 25 4.48 -3.30 -11.30
CA TYR A 25 3.93 -3.36 -12.65
C TYR A 25 3.66 -4.82 -13.03
N THR A 26 2.39 -5.17 -13.22
CA THR A 26 1.99 -6.50 -13.71
C THR A 26 1.35 -6.34 -15.09
N ARG A 27 1.68 -7.24 -16.02
CA ARG A 27 1.06 -7.32 -17.35
C ARG A 27 -0.11 -8.31 -17.40
N TYR A 28 -0.45 -8.89 -16.25
CA TYR A 28 -1.41 -9.98 -16.14
C TYR A 28 -2.71 -9.47 -15.55
N VAL A 29 -3.84 -9.73 -16.22
CA VAL A 29 -5.20 -9.41 -15.73
C VAL A 29 -5.72 -10.50 -14.77
N SER A 30 -4.87 -11.47 -14.42
CA SER A 30 -5.24 -12.70 -13.70
C SER A 30 -5.07 -12.58 -12.17
N PHE A 31 -5.31 -13.70 -11.47
CA PHE A 31 -5.29 -13.85 -10.01
C PHE A 31 -4.12 -13.17 -9.28
N ALA A 32 -2.95 -13.05 -9.94
CA ALA A 32 -1.77 -12.39 -9.42
C ALA A 32 -1.96 -10.89 -9.16
N ASP A 33 -2.76 -10.18 -9.98
CA ASP A 33 -3.00 -8.74 -9.82
C ASP A 33 -3.94 -8.44 -8.63
N ARG A 34 -4.73 -9.45 -8.20
CA ARG A 34 -5.57 -9.40 -6.99
C ARG A 34 -4.80 -9.77 -5.72
N SER A 35 -3.54 -10.20 -5.84
CA SER A 35 -2.73 -10.52 -4.66
C SER A 35 -2.53 -9.28 -3.79
N PHE A 36 -2.49 -9.48 -2.47
CA PHE A 36 -2.26 -8.39 -1.51
C PHE A 36 -0.98 -7.59 -1.83
N SER A 37 0.08 -8.26 -2.29
CA SER A 37 1.34 -7.63 -2.68
C SER A 37 1.22 -6.63 -3.83
N VAL A 38 0.19 -6.75 -4.68
CA VAL A 38 -0.01 -5.91 -5.86
C VAL A 38 -1.15 -4.91 -5.64
N TYR A 39 -2.23 -5.34 -4.99
CA TYR A 39 -3.40 -4.51 -4.77
C TYR A 39 -3.22 -3.49 -3.63
N ALA A 40 -2.54 -3.87 -2.54
CA ALA A 40 -2.34 -2.97 -1.40
C ALA A 40 -1.50 -1.71 -1.72
N PRO A 41 -0.39 -1.77 -2.50
CA PRO A 41 0.32 -0.57 -2.95
C PRO A 41 -0.54 0.38 -3.78
N LYS A 42 -1.37 -0.17 -4.68
CA LYS A 42 -2.28 0.60 -5.54
C LYS A 42 -3.29 1.38 -4.73
N ILE A 43 -3.94 0.72 -3.77
CA ILE A 43 -4.89 1.36 -2.87
C ILE A 43 -4.20 2.40 -2.00
N TRP A 44 -3.10 2.01 -1.33
CA TRP A 44 -2.37 2.93 -0.47
C TRP A 44 -1.99 4.17 -1.25
N ASN A 45 -1.38 4.07 -2.43
CA ASN A 45 -0.98 5.23 -3.22
C ASN A 45 -2.16 6.13 -3.62
N LYS A 46 -3.36 5.56 -3.86
CA LYS A 46 -4.59 6.32 -4.17
C LYS A 46 -5.22 7.02 -2.95
N PHE A 47 -4.86 6.67 -1.72
CA PHE A 47 -5.40 7.35 -0.53
C PHE A 47 -4.97 8.82 -0.44
N LEU A 48 -5.83 9.65 0.11
CA LEU A 48 -5.54 11.06 0.39
C LEU A 48 -4.44 11.17 1.46
N GLU A 49 -3.54 12.16 1.32
CA GLU A 49 -2.34 12.30 2.16
C GLU A 49 -2.65 12.39 3.66
N TYR A 50 -3.76 13.05 4.05
CA TYR A 50 -4.16 13.18 5.46
C TYR A 50 -4.52 11.83 6.13
N ILE A 51 -4.93 10.84 5.35
CA ILE A 51 -5.21 9.48 5.88
C ILE A 51 -3.90 8.73 6.05
N LYS A 52 -2.90 9.00 5.20
CA LYS A 52 -1.60 8.33 5.24
C LYS A 52 -0.66 8.85 6.32
N ASP A 53 -1.00 9.95 7.00
CA ASP A 53 -0.36 10.37 8.26
C ASP A 53 -0.61 9.38 9.40
N SER A 54 -1.64 8.54 9.27
CA SER A 54 -1.83 7.41 10.18
C SER A 54 -0.83 6.29 9.88
N ASN A 55 -0.31 5.67 10.94
CA ASN A 55 0.79 4.71 10.89
C ASN A 55 0.54 3.58 9.87
N TYR A 56 1.40 3.48 8.86
CA TYR A 56 1.35 2.49 7.78
C TYR A 56 1.17 1.04 8.25
N GLU A 57 1.75 0.66 9.39
CA GLU A 57 1.58 -0.70 9.92
C GLU A 57 0.14 -0.97 10.40
N ILE A 58 -0.55 0.05 10.91
CA ILE A 58 -1.97 -0.05 11.29
C ILE A 58 -2.82 -0.25 10.04
N PHE A 59 -2.60 0.56 8.99
CA PHE A 59 -3.30 0.40 7.71
C PHE A 59 -3.13 -1.00 7.14
N LYS A 60 -1.90 -1.51 7.12
CA LYS A 60 -1.59 -2.85 6.61
C LYS A 60 -2.27 -3.95 7.42
N SER A 61 -2.37 -3.80 8.74
CA SER A 61 -3.08 -4.74 9.61
C SER A 61 -4.59 -4.73 9.33
N LEU A 62 -5.20 -3.55 9.30
CA LEU A 62 -6.64 -3.38 9.05
C LEU A 62 -7.04 -3.84 7.65
N LEU A 63 -6.25 -3.51 6.63
CA LEU A 63 -6.52 -3.93 5.25
C LEU A 63 -6.48 -5.45 5.11
N LYS A 64 -5.51 -6.12 5.75
CA LYS A 64 -5.45 -7.59 5.75
C LYS A 64 -6.67 -8.20 6.44
N ALA A 65 -7.05 -7.68 7.59
CA ALA A 65 -8.23 -8.16 8.32
C ALA A 65 -9.51 -7.98 7.50
N HIS A 66 -9.68 -6.82 6.88
CA HIS A 66 -10.83 -6.51 6.03
C HIS A 66 -10.92 -7.45 4.81
N LEU A 67 -9.82 -7.61 4.07
CA LEU A 67 -9.78 -8.51 2.90
C LEU A 67 -9.98 -9.98 3.29
N PHE A 68 -9.51 -10.39 4.46
CA PHE A 68 -9.76 -11.73 4.98
C PHE A 68 -11.24 -11.94 5.31
N HIS A 69 -11.88 -10.96 5.95
CA HIS A 69 -13.29 -11.01 6.27
C HIS A 69 -14.15 -11.10 4.99
N GLU A 70 -13.91 -10.25 3.99
CA GLU A 70 -14.63 -10.32 2.71
C GLU A 70 -14.50 -11.67 2.00
N ALA A 71 -13.32 -12.32 2.09
CA ALA A 71 -13.05 -13.56 1.38
C ALA A 71 -13.59 -14.82 2.09
N TYR A 72 -13.69 -14.80 3.42
CA TYR A 72 -13.89 -16.03 4.23
C TYR A 72 -15.02 -15.94 5.28
N GLN A 73 -15.71 -14.81 5.39
CA GLN A 73 -16.77 -14.60 6.39
C GLN A 73 -18.07 -14.12 5.74
N GLN A 74 -18.50 -14.82 4.68
CA GLN A 74 -19.88 -14.71 4.15
C GLN A 74 -20.86 -15.48 5.04
#